data_AF-A0A2V9J1C8-F1
#
_entry.id   AF-A0A2V9J1C8-F1
#
_cell.length_a   1.000
_cell.length_b   1.000
_cell.length_c   1.000
_cell.angle_alpha   90.00
_cell.angle_beta   90.00
_cell.angle_gamma   90.00
#
_symmetry.space_group_name_H-M   'P 1'
#
loop_
_entity.id
_entity.type
_entity.pdbx_description
1 polymer ?
#
loop_
_entity_poly.entity_id
_entity_poly.type
_entity_poly.pdbx_seq_one_letter_code
_entity_poly.pdbx_strand_id
1 'polypeptide(L)'
;TDDGIYMETNRSWSIDDRRYNFQFGTEIGWEIKGGKKTRLLKNPSYGGITTEFWNSCDAVCGPEEWTLWGTPNCGKGQPMQTMGTGHGASPTRFRNVKVGVAYSG
;
A
#
# COMPACT_ATOMS: atom_id res chain seq x y z
N THR A 1 -9.95 -14.63 -2.27
CA THR A 1 -10.56 -13.29 -2.44
C THR A 1 -11.31 -13.32 -3.74
N ASP A 2 -12.63 -13.12 -3.72
CA ASP A 2 -13.44 -13.30 -4.93
C ASP A 2 -13.49 -12.04 -5.79
N ASP A 3 -13.45 -10.86 -5.17
CA ASP A 3 -13.32 -9.57 -5.84
C ASP A 3 -12.37 -8.66 -5.05
N GLY A 4 -11.50 -7.92 -5.75
CA GLY A 4 -10.55 -7.00 -5.12
C GLY A 4 -9.45 -6.53 -6.06
N ILE A 5 -8.46 -5.84 -5.49
CA ILE A 5 -7.27 -5.40 -6.21
C ILE A 5 -6.03 -5.84 -5.42
N TYR A 6 -5.14 -6.56 -6.09
CA TYR A 6 -3.80 -6.83 -5.60
C TYR A 6 -2.89 -5.67 -6.01
N MET A 7 -2.42 -4.90 -5.03
CA MET A 7 -1.54 -3.75 -5.24
C MET A 7 -0.07 -4.18 -5.12
N GLU A 8 0.80 -3.74 -6.02
CA GLU A 8 2.20 -4.17 -6.06
C GLU A 8 3.13 -3.03 -6.52
N THR A 9 4.35 -3.04 -5.97
CA THR A 9 5.38 -2.01 -6.18
C THR A 9 4.93 -0.60 -5.77
N ASN A 10 5.34 -0.20 -4.58
CA ASN A 10 5.07 1.15 -4.09
C ASN A 10 5.81 2.20 -4.94
N ARG A 11 5.08 3.23 -5.35
CA ARG A 11 5.60 4.36 -6.14
C ARG A 11 5.68 5.65 -5.34
N SER A 12 4.71 5.87 -4.46
CA SER A 12 4.60 7.11 -3.70
C SER A 12 3.78 6.92 -2.44
N TRP A 13 4.03 7.76 -1.43
CA TRP A 13 3.29 7.78 -0.18
C TRP A 13 3.21 9.19 0.36
N SER A 14 2.12 9.47 1.07
CA SER A 14 1.96 10.70 1.85
C SER A 14 1.08 10.41 3.05
N ILE A 15 1.34 11.15 4.13
CA ILE A 15 0.58 11.08 5.37
C ILE A 15 0.48 12.49 5.96
N ASP A 16 -0.67 12.84 6.52
CA ASP A 16 -0.87 14.14 7.14
C ASP A 16 -0.11 14.28 8.47
N ASP A 17 0.02 15.52 8.96
CA ASP A 17 0.79 15.81 10.18
C ASP A 17 0.25 15.07 11.41
N ARG A 18 -1.08 14.94 11.47
CA ARG A 18 -1.79 14.23 12.55
C ARG A 18 -1.73 12.71 12.41
N ARG A 19 -1.20 12.20 11.29
CA ARG A 19 -1.10 10.77 10.93
C ARG A 19 -2.44 10.05 10.86
N TYR A 20 -3.51 10.81 10.66
CA TYR A 20 -4.84 10.26 10.48
C TYR A 20 -5.07 9.85 9.04
N ASN A 21 -4.70 10.68 8.07
CA ASN A 21 -4.97 10.41 6.67
C ASN A 21 -3.70 10.01 5.96
N PHE A 22 -3.74 8.90 5.23
CA PHE A 22 -2.64 8.45 4.40
C PHE A 22 -3.11 8.13 2.98
N GLN A 23 -2.16 8.17 2.06
CA GLN A 23 -2.34 7.68 0.70
C GLN A 23 -1.06 7.01 0.19
N PHE A 24 -1.25 5.97 -0.62
CA PHE A 24 -0.20 5.28 -1.33
C PHE A 24 -0.55 5.21 -2.82
N GLY A 25 0.44 5.49 -3.65
CA GLY A 25 0.44 5.18 -5.08
C GLY A 25 1.30 3.95 -5.32
N THR A 26 0.84 3.07 -6.20
CA THR A 26 1.60 1.89 -6.67
C THR A 26 1.85 1.99 -8.16
N GLU A 27 2.86 1.33 -8.67
CA GLU A 27 3.14 1.30 -10.11
C GLU A 27 2.15 0.36 -10.82
N ILE A 28 1.85 -0.77 -10.20
CA ILE A 28 1.05 -1.84 -10.77
C ILE A 28 0.02 -2.35 -9.76
N GLY A 29 -1.15 -2.71 -10.26
CA GLY A 29 -2.10 -3.53 -9.53
C GLY A 29 -2.78 -4.53 -10.44
N TRP A 30 -3.46 -5.49 -9.85
CA TRP A 30 -4.21 -6.51 -10.57
C TRP A 30 -5.60 -6.63 -10.00
N GLU A 31 -6.60 -6.52 -10.87
CA GLU A 31 -7.96 -6.89 -10.51
C GLU A 31 -8.00 -8.38 -10.17
N ILE A 32 -8.66 -8.73 -9.07
CA ILE A 32 -8.92 -10.11 -8.66
C ILE A 32 -10.39 -10.39 -8.97
N LYS A 33 -10.66 -11.45 -9.74
CA LYS A 33 -12.01 -11.99 -9.93
C LYS A 33 -11.98 -13.51 -9.74
N GLY A 34 -12.86 -14.03 -8.90
CA GLY A 34 -12.96 -15.45 -8.58
C GLY A 34 -11.64 -16.05 -8.08
N GLY A 35 -10.89 -15.30 -7.26
CA GLY A 35 -9.60 -15.76 -6.72
C GLY A 35 -8.41 -15.65 -7.66
N LYS A 36 -8.56 -15.11 -8.87
CA LYS A 36 -7.50 -15.02 -9.87
C LYS A 36 -7.18 -13.57 -10.23
N LYS A 37 -5.90 -13.27 -10.44
CA LYS A 37 -5.47 -12.01 -11.07
C LYS A 37 -5.96 -12.00 -12.52
N THR A 38 -6.66 -10.94 -12.92
CA THR A 38 -7.24 -10.80 -14.25
C THR A 38 -6.64 -9.59 -14.96
N ARG A 39 -7.22 -8.40 -14.80
CA ARG A 39 -6.83 -7.18 -15.50
C ARG A 39 -5.72 -6.44 -14.76
N LEU A 40 -4.70 -6.03 -15.50
CA LEU A 40 -3.66 -5.14 -14.99
C LEU A 40 -4.19 -3.70 -14.87
N LEU A 41 -3.90 -3.07 -13.74
CA LEU A 41 -4.24 -1.70 -13.40
C LEU A 41 -2.93 -0.91 -13.31
N LYS A 42 -2.85 0.19 -14.05
CA LYS A 42 -1.67 1.06 -14.06
C LYS A 42 -1.84 2.19 -13.05
N ASN A 43 -0.80 2.45 -12.27
CA ASN A 43 -0.78 3.51 -11.27
C ASN A 43 -1.95 3.50 -10.26
N PRO A 44 -2.43 2.35 -9.75
CA PRO A 44 -3.52 2.38 -8.80
C PRO A 44 -3.04 2.98 -7.47
N SER A 45 -3.99 3.58 -6.74
CA SER A 45 -3.72 4.21 -5.45
C SER A 45 -4.76 3.83 -4.43
N TYR A 46 -4.40 3.83 -3.16
CA TYR A 46 -5.30 3.57 -2.05
C TYR A 46 -4.98 4.47 -0.87
N GLY A 47 -5.95 4.67 0.02
CA GLY A 47 -5.77 5.51 1.20
C GLY A 47 -7.01 5.52 2.08
N GLY A 48 -6.94 6.31 3.14
CA GLY A 48 -8.02 6.43 4.11
C GLY A 48 -7.53 6.86 5.48
N ILE A 49 -8.36 6.64 6.49
CA ILE A 49 -8.01 6.90 7.88
C ILE A 49 -7.18 5.72 8.41
N THR A 50 -6.00 6.00 8.96
CA THR A 50 -5.02 5.00 9.41
C THR A 50 -5.66 3.94 10.31
N THR A 51 -6.43 4.35 11.32
CA THR A 51 -7.06 3.42 12.27
C THR A 51 -8.13 2.56 11.61
N GLU A 52 -8.95 3.12 10.73
CA GLU A 52 -9.98 2.37 10.00
C GLU A 52 -9.36 1.35 9.04
N PHE A 53 -8.31 1.75 8.33
CA PHE A 53 -7.57 0.86 7.42
C PHE A 53 -6.95 -0.32 8.16
N TRP A 54 -6.22 -0.07 9.25
CA TRP A 54 -5.61 -1.16 10.01
C TRP A 54 -6.65 -2.06 10.71
N ASN A 55 -7.77 -1.49 11.16
CA ASN A 55 -8.89 -2.26 11.69
C ASN A 55 -9.62 -3.11 10.63
N SER A 56 -9.44 -2.81 9.33
CA SER A 56 -10.02 -3.60 8.24
C SER A 56 -9.09 -4.72 7.74
N CYS A 57 -7.93 -4.89 8.35
CA CYS A 57 -7.01 -6.00 8.11
C CYS A 57 -7.65 -7.32 8.60
N ASP A 58 -7.91 -8.26 7.68
CA ASP A 58 -8.56 -9.53 7.99
C ASP A 58 -7.74 -10.77 7.63
N ALA A 59 -6.56 -10.59 7.04
CA ALA A 59 -5.61 -11.67 6.79
C ALA A 59 -4.19 -11.13 6.58
N VAL A 60 -3.20 -11.83 7.13
CA VAL A 60 -1.76 -11.58 6.91
C VAL A 60 -1.14 -12.91 6.46
N CYS A 61 -0.32 -12.89 5.41
CA CYS A 61 0.41 -14.07 4.96
C CYS A 61 1.43 -14.53 6.01
N GLY A 62 1.79 -15.82 5.98
CA GLY A 62 2.70 -16.42 6.94
C GLY A 62 4.16 -15.97 6.78
N PRO A 63 5.05 -16.49 7.64
CA PRO A 63 6.48 -16.16 7.61
C PRO A 63 7.17 -16.47 6.28
N GLU A 64 6.64 -17.41 5.50
CA GLU A 64 7.15 -17.80 4.18
C GLU A 64 7.06 -16.68 3.13
N GLU A 65 6.10 -15.75 3.28
CA GLU A 65 5.92 -14.60 2.41
C GLU A 65 6.52 -13.30 3.00
N TRP A 66 7.20 -13.40 4.15
CA TRP A 66 7.79 -12.24 4.80
C TRP A 66 9.03 -11.76 4.04
N THR A 67 9.14 -10.44 3.85
CA THR A 67 10.30 -9.80 3.21
C THR A 67 10.70 -8.52 3.95
N LEU A 68 12.01 -8.26 4.02
CA LEU A 68 12.53 -6.98 4.47
C LEU A 68 12.48 -5.95 3.33
N TRP A 69 11.73 -4.87 3.53
CA TRP A 69 11.64 -3.75 2.60
C TRP A 69 12.39 -2.55 3.14
N GLY A 70 12.93 -1.72 2.25
CA GLY A 70 13.61 -0.50 2.67
C GLY A 70 13.79 0.53 1.56
N THR A 71 14.02 1.76 1.99
CA THR A 71 14.32 2.92 1.15
C THR A 71 15.70 3.47 1.51
N PRO A 72 16.48 3.95 0.53
CA PRO A 72 17.81 4.51 0.79
C PRO A 72 17.78 5.87 1.51
N ASN A 73 16.60 6.47 1.67
CA ASN A 73 16.38 7.74 2.34
C ASN A 73 15.18 7.66 3.30
N CYS A 74 15.10 8.62 4.22
CA CYS A 74 14.06 8.70 5.27
C CYS A 74 12.71 9.22 4.74
N GLY A 75 12.63 9.63 3.46
CA GLY A 75 11.43 10.20 2.85
C GLY A 75 10.94 11.52 3.48
N LYS A 76 11.76 12.16 4.32
CA LYS A 76 11.42 13.38 5.07
C LYS A 76 12.54 14.43 5.01
N GLY A 77 12.16 15.69 5.21
CA GLY A 77 13.07 16.84 5.27
C GLY A 77 13.27 17.58 3.95
N GLN A 78 13.62 18.87 4.04
CA GLN A 78 14.09 19.71 2.95
C GLN A 78 15.32 20.50 3.46
N PRO A 79 16.56 20.08 3.11
CA PRO A 79 16.93 18.99 2.20
C PRO A 79 16.57 17.59 2.73
N MET A 80 16.44 16.62 1.81
CA MET A 80 16.07 15.24 2.13
C MET A 80 17.06 14.60 3.11
N GLN A 81 16.54 14.00 4.18
CA GLN A 81 17.37 13.30 5.15
C GLN A 81 17.82 11.94 4.61
N THR A 82 19.13 11.76 4.48
CA THR A 82 19.78 10.54 4.01
C THR A 82 20.02 9.60 5.19
N MET A 83 19.05 8.74 5.45
CA MET A 83 19.18 7.59 6.35
C MET A 83 18.40 6.44 5.75
N GLY A 84 19.00 5.25 5.69
CA GLY A 84 18.30 4.06 5.26
C GLY A 84 17.19 3.72 6.26
N THR A 85 15.96 3.59 5.79
CA THR A 85 14.82 3.18 6.62
C THR A 85 14.16 1.96 6.01
N GLY A 86 13.74 1.02 6.83
CA GLY A 86 13.12 -0.22 6.36
C GLY A 86 12.35 -0.94 7.45
N HIS A 87 11.50 -1.86 7.03
CA HIS A 87 10.73 -2.73 7.91
C HIS A 87 10.40 -4.05 7.20
N GLY A 88 10.21 -5.10 7.99
CA GLY A 88 9.64 -6.34 7.50
C GLY A 88 8.17 -6.18 7.16
N ALA A 89 7.70 -6.81 6.09
CA ALA A 89 6.28 -6.90 5.80
C ALA A 89 5.95 -8.19 5.04
N SER A 90 4.73 -8.69 5.27
CA SER A 90 4.11 -9.77 4.48
C SER A 90 2.89 -9.22 3.74
N PRO A 91 2.50 -9.81 2.60
CA PRO A 91 1.25 -9.49 1.95
C PRO A 91 0.07 -9.58 2.93
N THR A 92 -0.80 -8.58 2.89
CA THR A 92 -1.90 -8.41 3.85
C THR A 92 -3.16 -8.02 3.10
N ARG A 93 -4.31 -8.52 3.57
CA ARG A 93 -5.62 -8.20 2.99
C ARG A 93 -6.37 -7.22 3.88
N PHE A 94 -6.86 -6.16 3.23
CA PHE A 94 -7.65 -5.11 3.86
C PHE A 94 -9.02 -5.02 3.18
N ARG A 95 -10.07 -4.81 3.97
CA ARG A 95 -11.45 -4.71 3.47
C ARG A 95 -11.90 -3.26 3.33
N ASN A 96 -12.79 -3.03 2.36
CA ASN A 96 -13.49 -1.75 2.17
C ASN A 96 -12.54 -0.53 2.06
N VAL A 97 -11.38 -0.71 1.43
CA VAL A 97 -10.39 0.34 1.26
C VAL A 97 -10.77 1.24 0.09
N LYS A 98 -10.65 2.56 0.27
CA LYS A 98 -10.85 3.52 -0.81
C LYS A 98 -9.69 3.46 -1.81
N VAL A 99 -10.02 3.26 -3.08
CA VAL A 99 -9.07 3.18 -4.20
C VAL A 99 -9.25 4.40 -5.10
N GLY A 100 -8.18 4.85 -5.76
CA GLY A 100 -8.18 6.00 -6.67
C GLY A 100 -8.05 7.35 -5.96
N VAL A 101 -7.25 7.40 -4.88
CA VAL A 101 -7.13 8.60 -4.03
C VAL A 101 -5.97 9.53 -4.39
N ALA A 102 -4.89 9.01 -5.00
CA ALA A 102 -3.66 9.79 -5.22
C ALA A 102 -3.58 10.42 -6.63
N TYR A 103 -4.27 9.85 -7.61
CA TYR A 103 -4.30 10.33 -8.99
C TYR A 103 -5.74 10.26 -9.49
N SER A 104 -6.24 11.34 -10.11
CA SER A 104 -7.42 11.26 -10.96
C SER A 104 -7.05 10.40 -12.16
N GLY A 105 -7.67 9.22 -12.26
CA GLY A 105 -7.50 8.30 -13.40
C GLY A 105 -7.91 8.93 -14.72
#